data_AF-A0ABD5RBG2-F1
#
_entry.id   AF-A0ABD5RBG2-F1
#
_cell.length_a   1.000
_cell.length_b   1.000
_cell.length_c   1.000
_cell.angle_alpha   90.00
_cell.angle_beta   90.00
_cell.angle_gamma   90.00
#
_symmetry.space_group_name_H-M   'P 1'
#
loop_
_entity.id
_entity.type
_entity.pdbx_description
1 polymer ?
#
loop_
_entity_poly.entity_id
_entity_poly.type
_entity_poly.pdbx_seq_one_letter_code
_entity_poly.pdbx_strand_id
1 'polypeptide(L)' 'MSRSRPPTTDDGPPKTLLICPDCGHESHLDGDWQTHLEPTVEGTVRVSICPVCDGEIARRPA' A
#
# COMPACT_ATOMS: atom_id res chain seq x y z
N MET A 1 25.87 -27.23 22.86
CA MET A 1 24.87 -27.34 21.78
C MET A 1 24.04 -26.07 21.79
N SER A 2 24.27 -25.14 20.87
CA SER A 2 23.44 -23.94 20.73
C SER A 2 23.07 -23.80 19.27
N ARG A 3 21.85 -24.24 18.91
CA ARG A 3 21.27 -23.99 17.60
C ARG A 3 20.50 -22.69 17.70
N SER A 4 21.16 -21.57 17.39
CA SER A 4 20.49 -20.29 17.20
C SER A 4 19.64 -20.39 15.93
N ARG A 5 18.32 -20.30 16.09
CA ARG A 5 17.36 -20.27 14.99
C ARG A 5 17.56 -18.95 14.21
N PRO A 6 17.73 -18.96 12.88
CA PRO A 6 17.85 -17.71 12.13
C PRO A 6 16.52 -16.94 12.20
N PRO A 7 16.54 -15.60 12.18
CA PRO A 7 15.33 -14.83 11.96
C PRO A 7 14.83 -15.16 10.55
N THR A 8 13.62 -15.71 10.44
CA THR A 8 12.93 -15.85 9.17
C THR A 8 12.49 -14.45 8.74
N THR A 9 13.38 -13.69 8.10
CA THR A 9 12.99 -12.44 7.45
C THR A 9 12.36 -12.80 6.10
N ASP A 10 11.06 -13.11 6.17
CA ASP A 10 10.06 -12.69 5.18
C ASP A 10 10.52 -12.69 3.71
N ASP A 11 10.55 -13.89 3.11
CA ASP A 11 10.68 -14.11 1.66
C ASP A 11 9.29 -13.90 1.00
N GLY A 12 8.74 -12.69 1.13
CA GLY A 12 7.55 -12.23 0.42
C GLY A 12 7.93 -11.40 -0.81
N PRO A 13 7.10 -11.38 -1.88
CA PRO A 13 7.38 -10.61 -3.10
C PRO A 13 7.73 -9.15 -2.75
N PRO A 14 8.62 -8.49 -3.53
CA PRO A 14 9.24 -7.24 -3.14
C PRO A 14 8.19 -6.20 -2.76
N LYS A 15 8.26 -5.78 -1.49
CA LYS A 15 7.48 -4.73 -0.87
C LYS A 15 7.64 -3.46 -1.69
N THR A 16 6.73 -3.24 -2.63
CA THR A 16 6.74 -2.02 -3.43
C THR A 16 6.39 -0.88 -2.49
N LEU A 17 7.37 -0.06 -2.12
CA LEU A 17 7.14 1.18 -1.39
C LEU A 17 6.43 2.16 -2.32
N LEU A 18 5.30 2.68 -1.86
CA LEU A 18 4.62 3.80 -2.49
C LEU A 18 5.03 5.09 -1.80
N ILE A 19 5.04 6.17 -2.57
CA ILE A 19 5.35 7.51 -2.09
C ILE A 19 4.19 8.41 -2.49
N CYS A 20 3.60 9.11 -1.52
CA CYS A 20 2.58 10.10 -1.79
C CYS A 20 3.22 11.33 -2.47
N PRO A 21 2.75 11.75 -3.66
CA PRO A 21 3.33 12.88 -4.37
C PRO A 21 3.00 14.24 -3.71
N ASP A 22 1.96 14.31 -2.88
CA ASP A 22 1.51 15.57 -2.25
C ASP A 22 2.28 15.91 -0.97
N CYS A 23 2.49 14.92 -0.09
CA CYS A 23 3.13 15.15 1.22
C CYS A 23 4.47 14.41 1.40
N GLY A 24 4.84 13.52 0.47
CA GLY A 24 6.05 12.70 0.59
C GLY A 24 5.95 11.53 1.56
N HIS A 25 4.75 11.17 2.03
CA HIS A 25 4.56 10.01 2.90
C HIS A 25 4.95 8.71 2.17
N GLU A 26 5.77 7.88 2.81
CA GLU A 26 6.23 6.60 2.27
C GLU A 26 5.61 5.46 3.08
N SER A 27 4.96 4.51 2.40
CA SER A 27 4.46 3.28 3.02
C SER A 27 4.43 2.15 2.00
N HIS A 28 4.46 0.90 2.46
CA HIS A 28 4.35 -0.27 1.57
C HIS A 28 3.03 -0.24 0.79
N LEU A 29 2.99 -0.79 -0.42
CA LEU A 29 1.80 -0.87 -1.27
C LEU A 29 0.55 -1.40 -0.54
N ASP A 30 0.72 -2.46 0.26
CA ASP A 30 -0.33 -3.05 1.11
C ASP A 30 -0.26 -2.58 2.57
N GLY A 31 0.44 -1.47 2.82
CA GLY A 31 0.67 -0.88 4.13
C GLY A 31 -0.48 0.05 4.55
N ASP A 32 -0.13 1.27 4.97
CA ASP A 32 -1.05 2.19 5.65
C ASP A 32 -1.98 2.98 4.70
N TRP A 33 -2.02 2.63 3.42
CA TRP A 33 -2.85 3.33 2.44
C TRP A 33 -4.33 3.03 2.64
N GLN A 34 -5.11 4.07 2.85
CA GLN A 34 -6.56 3.95 2.95
C GLN A 34 -7.12 3.62 1.56
N THR A 35 -7.83 2.50 1.44
CA THR A 35 -8.31 2.05 0.14
C THR A 35 -9.83 1.97 0.14
N HIS A 36 -10.47 2.77 -0.71
CA HIS A 36 -11.92 2.83 -0.83
C HIS A 36 -12.38 2.35 -2.20
N LEU A 37 -13.59 1.80 -2.25
CA LEU A 37 -14.22 1.36 -3.49
C LEU A 37 -15.26 2.41 -3.90
N GLU A 38 -15.04 3.02 -5.06
CA GLU A 38 -15.92 4.04 -5.62
C GLU A 38 -16.71 3.43 -6.80
N PRO A 39 -18.05 3.48 -6.80
CA PRO A 39 -18.86 3.05 -7.92
C PRO A 39 -18.74 4.05 -9.08
N THR A 40 -18.56 3.56 -10.30
CA THR A 40 -18.48 4.35 -11.54
C THR A 40 -19.40 3.76 -12.60
N VAL A 41 -19.59 4.49 -13.71
CA VAL A 41 -20.43 4.04 -14.83
C VAL A 41 -19.89 2.78 -15.52
N GLU A 42 -18.59 2.50 -15.42
CA GLU A 42 -17.93 1.34 -16.02
C GLU A 42 -17.70 0.19 -15.03
N GLY A 43 -18.05 0.37 -13.75
CA GLY A 43 -17.85 -0.62 -12.69
C GLY A 43 -17.29 0.01 -11.42
N THR A 44 -16.72 -0.79 -10.53
CA THR A 44 -16.13 -0.30 -9.29
C THR A 44 -14.66 0.00 -9.50
N VAL A 45 -14.21 1.17 -9.05
CA VAL A 45 -12.78 1.50 -8.98
C VAL A 45 -12.31 1.46 -7.55
N ARG A 46 -11.05 1.07 -7.37
CA ARG A 46 -10.33 1.11 -6.11
C ARG A 46 -9.45 2.35 -6.10
N VAL A 47 -9.67 3.18 -5.10
CA VAL A 47 -8.95 4.43 -4.87
C VAL A 47 -8.10 4.28 -3.62
N SER A 48 -6.80 4.53 -3.73
CA SER A 48 -5.87 4.54 -2.60
C SER A 48 -5.56 5.98 -2.20
N ILE A 49 -5.71 6.26 -0.91
CA ILE A 49 -5.63 7.57 -0.28
C ILE A 49 -4.49 7.57 0.74
N CYS A 50 -3.74 8.67 0.77
CA CYS A 50 -2.70 8.90 1.75
C CYS A 50 -3.29 9.19 3.14
N PRO A 51 -2.87 8.47 4.20
CA PRO A 51 -3.38 8.68 5.55
C PRO A 51 -2.88 9.97 6.23
N VAL A 52 -1.93 10.69 5.61
CA VAL A 52 -1.31 11.90 6.18
C VAL A 52 -1.94 13.18 5.65
N CYS A 53 -2.23 13.23 4.36
CA CYS A 53 -2.75 14.43 3.69
C CYS A 53 -4.08 14.22 2.96
N ASP A 54 -4.67 13.02 3.05
CA ASP A 54 -5.88 12.62 2.34
C ASP A 54 -5.78 12.72 0.80
N GLY A 55 -4.56 12.80 0.25
CA GLY A 55 -4.32 12.85 -1.19
C GLY A 55 -4.55 11.50 -1.88
N GLU A 56 -5.17 11.52 -3.06
CA GLU A 56 -5.31 10.33 -3.90
C GLU A 56 -3.96 9.96 -4.53
N ILE A 57 -3.46 8.78 -4.20
CA ILE A 57 -2.15 8.31 -4.69
C ILE A 57 -2.27 7.32 -5.84
N ALA A 58 -3.39 6.62 -5.95
CA ALA A 58 -3.62 5.66 -7.03
C ALA A 58 -5.12 5.41 -7.25
N ARG A 59 -5.49 5.21 -8.52
CA ARG A 59 -6.84 4.82 -8.93
C ARG A 59 -6.74 3.70 -9.95
N ARG A 60 -7.36 2.56 -9.66
CA ARG A 60 -7.31 1.36 -10.50
C ARG A 60 -8.67 0.66 -10.55
N PRO A 61 -9.01 -0.05 -11.63
CA PRO A 61 -10.17 -0.94 -11.63
C PRO A 61 -10.07 -1.95 -10.47
N ALA A 62 -11.20 -2.20 -9.80
CA ALA A 62 -11.27 -3.10 -8.63
C ALA A 62 -11.20 -4.58 -9.01
#